data_AF-A0AAU8DAV6-F1
#
_entry.id   AF-A0AAU8DAV6-F1
#
_cell.length_a   1.000
_cell.length_b   1.000
_cell.length_c   1.000
_cell.angle_alpha   90.00
_cell.angle_beta   90.00
_cell.angle_gamma   90.00
#
_symmetry.space_group_name_H-M   'P 1'
#
loop_
_entity.id
_entity.type
_entity.pdbx_description
1 polymer ?
#
loop_
_entity_poly.entity_id
_entity_poly.type
_entity_poly.pdbx_seq_one_letter_code
_entity_poly.pdbx_strand_id
1 'polypeptide(L)'
;MPKTPRRPTDPMAAAEAAFKPARKPEPAAPVARAVPAPRELVSIRIDRDVLDYFQEGGPGWQERINAALREAAGMTGRADEGKRPEELNATNDD
;
A
#
# COMPACT_ATOMS: atom_id res chain seq x y z
N MET A 1 -7.34 44.38 57.34
CA MET A 1 -7.28 44.72 55.90
C MET A 1 -6.94 43.48 55.07
N PRO A 2 -7.46 43.39 53.83
CA PRO A 2 -7.76 42.16 53.09
C PRO A 2 -6.58 41.48 52.35
N LYS A 3 -6.81 40.19 52.06
CA LYS A 3 -5.94 39.17 51.46
C LYS A 3 -5.55 39.49 50.01
N THR A 4 -4.27 39.38 49.66
CA THR A 4 -3.84 39.22 48.26
C THR A 4 -4.28 37.85 47.75
N PRO A 5 -4.79 37.76 46.50
CA PRO A 5 -4.35 36.63 45.69
C PRO A 5 -4.11 36.97 44.21
N ARG A 6 -2.92 36.54 43.77
CA ARG A 6 -2.61 35.87 42.49
C ARG A 6 -2.67 36.73 41.21
N ARG A 7 -1.51 37.30 40.87
CA ARG A 7 -1.10 37.54 39.48
C ARG A 7 -0.85 36.16 38.83
N PRO A 8 -1.56 35.76 37.75
CA PRO A 8 -1.29 34.53 37.05
C PRO A 8 0.13 34.56 36.47
N THR A 9 0.96 33.66 36.99
CA THR A 9 1.85 32.77 36.24
C THR A 9 2.12 33.18 34.79
N ASP A 10 3.38 33.56 34.59
CA ASP A 10 4.07 33.84 33.34
C ASP A 10 3.63 32.92 32.18
N PRO A 11 2.91 33.45 31.17
CA PRO A 11 2.44 32.66 30.02
C PRO A 11 3.56 32.30 29.05
N MET A 12 4.71 32.99 29.14
CA MET A 12 5.87 32.76 28.29
C MET A 12 6.59 31.46 28.71
N ALA A 13 6.78 31.27 30.02
CA ALA A 13 7.40 30.06 30.57
C ALA A 13 6.58 28.78 30.31
N ALA A 14 5.25 28.89 30.26
CA ALA A 14 4.38 27.75 29.90
C ALA A 14 4.49 27.37 28.41
N ALA A 15 4.72 28.33 27.52
CA ALA A 15 4.88 28.09 26.08
C ALA A 15 6.23 27.44 25.73
N GLU A 16 7.31 27.82 26.42
CA GLU A 16 8.63 27.22 26.20
C GLU A 16 8.74 25.76 26.65
N ALA A 17 7.95 25.35 27.67
CA ALA A 17 7.91 23.97 28.11
C ALA A 17 7.25 23.01 27.09
N ALA A 18 6.31 23.51 26.28
CA ALA A 18 5.59 22.75 25.27
C ALA A 18 6.39 22.52 23.97
N PHE A 19 7.45 23.31 23.75
CA PHE A 19 8.29 23.27 22.54
C PHE A 19 9.62 22.54 22.73
N LYS A 20 9.76 21.73 23.78
CA LYS A 20 10.90 20.80 23.90
C LYS A 20 10.76 19.69 22.85
N PRO A 21 11.70 19.52 21.91
CA PRO A 21 11.64 18.42 20.96
C PRO A 21 11.96 17.11 21.69
N ALA A 22 10.93 16.30 21.97
CA ALA A 22 11.14 14.91 22.34
C ALA A 22 11.84 14.20 21.16
N ARG A 23 12.97 13.57 21.43
CA ARG A 23 13.72 12.74 20.48
C ARG A 23 12.75 11.68 19.94
N LYS A 24 12.39 11.80 18.66
CA LYS A 24 11.61 10.81 17.93
C LYS A 24 12.30 9.44 18.08
N PRO A 25 11.59 8.36 18.44
CA PRO A 25 12.14 7.03 18.31
C PRO A 25 12.53 6.83 16.84
N GLU A 26 13.75 6.35 16.65
CA GLU A 26 14.34 6.09 15.33
C GLU A 26 13.35 5.24 14.51
N PRO A 27 12.92 5.69 13.32
CA PRO A 27 11.99 4.92 12.52
C PRO A 27 12.68 3.60 12.18
N ALA A 28 12.09 2.49 12.62
CA ALA A 28 12.45 1.16 12.16
C ALA A 28 12.59 1.22 10.64
N ALA A 29 13.74 0.74 10.13
CA ALA A 29 14.07 0.80 8.71
C ALA A 29 12.83 0.47 7.86
N PRO A 30 12.49 1.29 6.85
CA PRO A 30 11.34 1.00 6.02
C PRO A 30 11.56 -0.39 5.43
N VAL A 31 10.74 -1.36 5.86
CA VAL A 31 10.66 -2.67 5.23
C VAL A 31 10.50 -2.38 3.76
N ALA A 32 11.48 -2.80 2.94
CA ALA A 32 11.47 -2.53 1.51
C ALA A 32 10.14 -3.05 0.97
N ARG A 33 9.21 -2.12 0.75
CA ARG A 33 7.91 -2.43 0.17
C ARG A 33 8.24 -2.83 -1.25
N ALA A 34 8.19 -4.14 -1.51
CA ALA A 34 8.37 -4.67 -2.86
C ALA A 34 7.50 -3.82 -3.78
N VAL A 35 8.15 -3.17 -4.74
CA VAL A 35 7.47 -2.27 -5.67
C VAL A 35 6.46 -3.15 -6.40
N PRO A 36 5.15 -2.89 -6.29
CA PRO A 36 4.17 -3.75 -6.93
C PRO A 36 4.45 -3.73 -8.44
N ALA A 37 4.51 -4.92 -9.03
CA ALA A 37 4.68 -5.05 -10.47
C ALA A 37 3.65 -4.17 -11.21
N PRO A 38 4.03 -3.54 -12.33
CA PRO A 38 3.11 -2.70 -13.10
C PRO A 38 1.88 -3.52 -13.49
N ARG A 39 0.69 -2.94 -13.25
CA ARG A 39 -0.60 -3.54 -13.62
C ARG A 39 -1.27 -2.63 -14.62
N GLU A 40 -1.80 -3.23 -15.67
CA GLU A 40 -2.62 -2.51 -16.64
C GLU A 40 -4.09 -2.64 -16.24
N LEU A 41 -4.80 -1.50 -16.24
CA LEU A 41 -6.23 -1.50 -16.02
C LEU A 41 -6.92 -1.85 -17.35
N VAL A 42 -7.55 -3.02 -17.38
CA VAL A 42 -8.30 -3.50 -18.54
C VAL A 42 -9.76 -3.75 -18.18
N SER A 43 -10.66 -3.52 -19.13
CA SER A 43 -12.08 -3.82 -18.99
C SER A 43 -12.39 -5.21 -19.53
N ILE A 44 -12.52 -6.20 -18.64
CA ILE A 44 -12.93 -7.57 -18.97
C ILE A 44 -14.30 -7.89 -18.37
N ARG A 45 -15.05 -8.81 -19.00
CA ARG A 45 -16.28 -9.35 -18.41
C ARG A 45 -15.95 -10.60 -17.61
N ILE A 46 -16.48 -10.66 -16.40
CA ILE A 46 -16.34 -11.80 -15.49
C ILE A 46 -17.74 -12.21 -15.07
N ASP A 47 -17.98 -13.51 -15.00
CA ASP A 47 -19.24 -14.05 -14.51
C ASP A 47 -19.49 -13.67 -13.05
N ARG A 48 -20.77 -13.54 -12.68
CA ARG A 48 -21.18 -13.01 -11.37
C ARG A 48 -20.76 -13.95 -10.24
N ASP A 49 -20.98 -15.24 -10.40
CA ASP A 49 -20.62 -16.27 -9.43
C ASP A 49 -19.11 -16.31 -9.16
N VAL A 50 -18.30 -16.15 -10.19
CA VAL A 50 -16.84 -16.06 -10.07
C VAL A 50 -16.44 -14.81 -9.29
N LEU A 51 -17.04 -13.66 -9.61
CA LEU A 51 -16.79 -12.41 -8.91
C LEU A 51 -17.17 -12.51 -7.43
N ASP A 52 -18.34 -13.07 -7.14
CA ASP A 52 -18.86 -13.23 -5.78
C ASP A 52 -17.93 -14.15 -4.97
N TYR A 53 -17.50 -15.29 -5.53
CA TYR A 53 -16.52 -16.19 -4.91
C TYR A 53 -15.23 -15.48 -4.49
N PHE A 54 -14.65 -14.66 -5.37
CA PHE A 54 -13.43 -13.93 -5.03
C PHE A 54 -13.68 -12.80 -4.02
N GLN A 55 -14.84 -12.13 -4.08
CA GLN A 55 -15.21 -11.05 -3.17
C GLN A 55 -15.54 -11.51 -1.75
N GLU A 56 -16.10 -12.71 -1.57
CA GLU A 56 -16.40 -13.30 -0.26
C GLU A 56 -15.17 -13.36 0.67
N GLY A 57 -13.98 -13.59 0.10
CA GLY A 57 -12.72 -13.56 0.83
C GLY A 57 -12.27 -12.16 1.31
N GLY A 58 -13.07 -11.12 1.08
CA GLY A 58 -12.83 -9.76 1.56
C GLY A 58 -11.77 -8.98 0.76
N PRO A 59 -11.15 -7.96 1.37
CA PRO A 59 -10.17 -7.09 0.71
C PRO A 59 -9.08 -7.89 -0.03
N GLY A 60 -8.60 -7.37 -1.16
CA GLY A 60 -7.58 -8.03 -1.99
C GLY A 60 -8.10 -9.10 -2.94
N TRP A 61 -9.42 -9.18 -3.19
CA TRP A 61 -10.01 -10.12 -4.16
C TRP A 61 -9.43 -10.00 -5.58
N GLN A 62 -9.07 -8.78 -6.01
CA GLN A 62 -8.40 -8.54 -7.29
C GLN A 62 -7.00 -9.16 -7.34
N GLU A 63 -6.31 -9.23 -6.21
CA GLU A 63 -5.00 -9.90 -6.11
C GLU A 63 -5.15 -11.40 -6.26
N ARG A 64 -6.18 -11.98 -5.63
CA ARG A 64 -6.49 -13.41 -5.68
C ARG A 64 -6.91 -13.86 -7.08
N ILE A 65 -7.77 -13.10 -7.76
CA ILE A 65 -8.15 -13.44 -9.14
C ILE A 65 -6.95 -13.32 -10.09
N ASN A 66 -6.09 -12.31 -9.90
CA ASN A 66 -4.85 -12.20 -10.68
C ASN A 66 -3.87 -13.35 -10.40
N ALA A 67 -3.77 -13.81 -9.16
CA ALA A 67 -2.96 -14.98 -8.81
C ALA A 67 -3.50 -16.26 -9.47
N ALA A 68 -4.82 -16.47 -9.44
CA ALA A 68 -5.47 -17.60 -10.11
C ALA A 68 -5.25 -17.56 -11.64
N LEU A 69 -5.35 -16.38 -12.26
CA LEU A 69 -5.06 -16.21 -13.68
C LEU A 69 -3.61 -16.52 -14.03
N ARG A 70 -2.65 -16.13 -13.18
CA ARG A 70 -1.23 -16.47 -13.35
C ARG A 70 -0.99 -17.97 -13.22
N GLU A 71 -1.64 -18.62 -12.26
CA GLU A 71 -1.55 -20.07 -12.09
C GLU A 71 -2.12 -20.81 -13.30
N ALA A 72 -3.32 -20.43 -13.76
CA ALA A 72 -3.94 -20.99 -14.95
C ALA A 72 -3.11 -20.78 -16.23
N ALA A 73 -2.41 -19.64 -16.33
CA ALA A 73 -1.49 -19.35 -17.43
C ALA A 73 -0.11 -20.04 -17.30
N GLY A 74 0.13 -20.81 -16.23
CA GLY A 74 1.41 -21.46 -15.96
C GLY A 74 2.55 -20.48 -15.64
N MET A 75 2.21 -19.26 -15.18
CA MET A 75 3.17 -18.21 -14.83
C MET A 75 3.75 -18.38 -13.41
N THR A 76 3.20 -19.28 -12.59
CA THR A 76 3.66 -19.56 -11.21
C THR A 76 5.09 -20.11 -11.15
N GLY A 77 5.65 -20.64 -12.26
CA GLY A 77 7.02 -21.18 -12.33
C GLY A 77 8.00 -20.43 -13.24
N ARG A 78 7.56 -19.38 -13.94
CA ARG A 78 8.39 -18.61 -14.91
C ARG A 78 8.75 -17.19 -14.43
N ALA A 79 8.50 -16.89 -13.17
CA ALA A 79 8.49 -15.53 -12.63
C ALA A 79 9.86 -14.83 -12.48
N ASP A 80 10.93 -15.35 -13.09
CA ASP A 80 12.22 -14.65 -13.17
C ASP A 80 12.71 -14.42 -14.62
N GLU A 81 12.14 -15.10 -15.62
CA GLU A 81 12.49 -14.83 -17.01
C GLU A 81 11.47 -13.86 -17.60
N GLY A 82 11.76 -12.57 -17.40
CA GLY A 82 11.08 -11.48 -18.10
C GLY A 82 11.23 -11.70 -19.60
N LYS A 83 10.22 -12.31 -20.23
CA LYS A 83 10.16 -12.37 -21.69
C LYS A 83 10.11 -10.93 -22.18
N ARG A 84 11.16 -10.52 -22.88
CA ARG A 84 11.35 -9.14 -23.30
C ARG A 84 10.13 -8.74 -24.16
N PRO A 85 9.59 -7.52 -24.00
CA PRO A 85 8.38 -7.07 -24.69
C PRO A 85 8.46 -7.21 -26.23
N GLU A 86 9.68 -7.25 -26.77
CA GLU A 86 9.98 -7.48 -28.18
C GLU A 86 9.56 -8.87 -28.73
N GLU A 87 9.43 -9.91 -27.89
CA GLU A 87 9.03 -11.25 -28.36
C GLU A 87 7.52 -11.48 -28.43
N LEU A 88 6.71 -10.59 -27.86
CA LEU A 88 5.24 -10.71 -27.86
C LEU A 88 4.60 -10.09 -29.10
N ASN A 89 5.31 -9.20 -29.81
CA ASN A 89 4.79 -8.52 -31.00
C ASN A 89 4.93 -9.33 -32.30
N ALA A 90 5.77 -10.38 -32.31
CA ALA A 90 6.09 -11.14 -33.52
C ALA A 90 5.08 -12.23 -33.90
N THR A 91 4.09 -12.51 -33.04
CA THR A 91 3.12 -13.61 -33.26
C THR A 91 1.73 -13.13 -33.69
N ASN A 92 1.58 -11.84 -33.99
CA ASN A 92 0.29 -11.21 -34.32
C ASN A 92 0.22 -10.73 -35.79
N ASP A 93 1.21 -11.11 -36.61
CA ASP A 93 1.38 -10.74 -38.03
C ASP A 93 1.47 -11.99 -38.93
N ASP A 94 0.59 -12.98 -38.70
CA ASP A 94 0.30 -14.06 -39.66
C ASP A 94 -1.22 -14.26 -39.77
#